data_AF-A0A519KB86-F1
#
_entry.id   AF-A0A519KB86-F1
#
_cell.length_a   1.000
_cell.length_b   1.000
_cell.length_c   1.000
_cell.angle_alpha   90.00
_cell.angle_beta   90.00
_cell.angle_gamma   90.00
#
_symmetry.space_group_name_H-M   'P 1'
#
loop_
_entity.id
_entity.type
_entity.pdbx_description
1 polymer ?
#
loop_
_entity_poly.entity_id
_entity_poly.type
_entity_poly.pdbx_seq_one_letter_code
_entity_poly.pdbx_strand_id
1 'polypeptide(L)'
;MKFSSFLLASATSIFVLSCSTDSNSPQPSGDYDNGILVVNEGNSASGSISYFSNDLSVAEQDIFSLVNGSGESLGGFVQSMFFDGDRAFIISNGSNKITVVNRYTFEYLATIDSGFAAPRYGVVYNGKAYVTNMNSFFDAADDYVAVINLGDLSMAAPISVGTYAERIVESNGKLFVSGGAFGMGDKITVINASTDTLVGSVTVGEAPNSLAVRDGILYVLCGSFTSNSKIVKINTATNAVESEIVFPDTMGNASNLDIDSDQMYFTVGPKIFKFDVDATSITNTPLADTGSTSFYIGYGFAVHDGRIFISEAADDFASDGSIFVYSTDGSLIDTRAAGLGPNGFYFN
;
A
#
# COMPACT_ATOMS: atom_id res chain seq x y z
N MET A 1 -68.41 -32.98 44.48
CA MET A 1 -68.42 -31.54 44.15
C MET A 1 -67.75 -30.77 45.28
N LYS A 2 -66.93 -29.80 44.91
CA LYS A 2 -66.32 -28.70 45.69
C LYS A 2 -64.96 -28.98 46.34
N PHE A 3 -63.98 -28.38 45.67
CA PHE A 3 -62.62 -28.02 46.04
C PHE A 3 -62.51 -27.24 47.35
N SER A 4 -61.40 -27.40 48.07
CA SER A 4 -60.60 -26.24 48.52
C SER A 4 -59.14 -26.67 48.72
N SER A 5 -58.28 -26.22 47.81
CA SER A 5 -56.83 -26.42 47.84
C SER A 5 -56.18 -25.43 48.81
N PHE A 6 -55.27 -25.93 49.64
CA PHE A 6 -54.41 -25.18 50.54
C PHE A 6 -53.29 -24.51 49.73
N LEU A 7 -53.22 -23.18 49.73
CA LEU A 7 -52.14 -22.40 49.12
C LEU A 7 -51.06 -22.16 50.18
N LEU A 8 -49.95 -22.91 50.08
CA LEU A 8 -48.73 -22.67 50.84
C LEU A 8 -47.79 -21.85 49.95
N ALA A 9 -47.62 -20.57 50.27
CA ALA A 9 -46.71 -19.68 49.55
C ALA A 9 -45.26 -19.97 49.98
N SER A 10 -44.52 -20.71 49.15
CA SER A 10 -43.05 -20.80 49.23
C SER A 10 -42.43 -19.62 48.49
N ALA A 11 -41.76 -18.75 49.23
CA ALA A 11 -40.91 -17.70 48.68
C ALA A 11 -39.60 -18.33 48.16
N THR A 12 -39.54 -18.56 46.85
CA THR A 12 -38.32 -18.97 46.16
C THR A 12 -37.50 -17.73 45.86
N SER A 13 -36.47 -17.48 46.67
CA SER A 13 -35.45 -16.48 46.39
C SER A 13 -34.69 -16.85 45.12
N ILE A 14 -34.94 -16.10 44.04
CA ILE A 14 -34.17 -16.18 42.80
C ILE A 14 -32.84 -15.48 43.04
N PHE A 15 -31.78 -16.26 43.23
CA PHE A 15 -30.42 -15.75 43.09
C PHE A 15 -30.13 -15.57 41.60
N VAL A 16 -30.22 -14.34 41.11
CA VAL A 16 -29.63 -13.96 39.82
C VAL A 16 -28.12 -13.95 39.98
N LEU A 17 -27.47 -15.03 39.53
CA LEU A 17 -26.04 -15.06 39.26
C LEU A 17 -25.78 -14.13 38.07
N SER A 18 -25.41 -12.88 38.36
CA SER A 18 -24.79 -11.98 37.39
C SER A 18 -23.39 -12.50 37.10
N CYS A 19 -23.25 -13.36 36.09
CA CYS A 19 -21.96 -13.62 35.48
C CYS A 19 -21.55 -12.34 34.72
N SER A 20 -20.78 -11.45 35.36
CA SER A 20 -19.97 -10.49 34.64
C SER A 20 -18.84 -11.27 33.98
N THR A 21 -19.03 -11.67 32.73
CA THR A 21 -17.90 -12.05 31.88
C THR A 21 -17.19 -10.76 31.51
N ASP A 22 -16.31 -10.28 32.39
CA ASP A 22 -15.24 -9.36 32.02
C ASP A 22 -14.27 -10.10 31.11
N SER A 23 -14.70 -10.35 29.87
CA SER A 23 -13.81 -10.73 28.79
C SER A 23 -13.19 -9.44 28.27
N ASN A 24 -12.06 -9.05 28.88
CA ASN A 24 -11.15 -8.00 28.40
C ASN A 24 -10.47 -8.35 27.05
N SER A 25 -11.12 -9.16 26.21
CA SER A 25 -10.70 -9.29 24.81
C SER A 25 -11.12 -8.01 24.09
N PRO A 26 -10.19 -7.25 23.49
CA PRO A 26 -10.56 -6.11 22.65
C PRO A 26 -11.57 -6.61 21.59
N GLN A 27 -12.70 -5.91 21.49
CA GLN A 27 -13.65 -6.18 20.40
C GLN A 27 -13.01 -5.74 19.08
N PRO A 28 -13.22 -6.48 17.97
CA PRO A 28 -12.78 -6.04 16.66
C PRO A 28 -13.29 -4.63 16.35
N SER A 29 -12.44 -3.80 15.75
CA SER A 29 -12.78 -2.43 15.36
C SER A 29 -13.74 -2.38 14.16
N GLY A 30 -13.96 -3.51 13.50
CA GLY A 30 -14.89 -3.74 12.40
C GLY A 30 -14.65 -5.11 11.75
N ASP A 31 -15.46 -5.46 10.74
CA ASP A 31 -15.40 -6.77 10.06
C ASP A 31 -14.08 -7.00 9.28
N TYR A 32 -13.37 -5.91 8.98
CA TYR A 32 -12.11 -5.92 8.23
C TYR A 32 -10.88 -5.64 9.11
N ASP A 33 -11.03 -5.65 10.43
CA ASP A 33 -9.93 -5.46 11.38
C ASP A 33 -8.91 -6.61 11.31
N ASN A 34 -7.62 -6.29 11.53
CA ASN A 34 -6.51 -7.23 11.47
C ASN A 34 -6.54 -8.13 10.22
N GLY A 35 -6.52 -7.50 9.05
CA GLY A 35 -6.60 -8.20 7.77
C GLY A 35 -5.88 -7.47 6.65
N ILE A 36 -5.93 -8.07 5.48
CA ILE A 36 -5.18 -7.65 4.30
C ILE A 36 -6.15 -7.06 3.29
N LEU A 37 -5.92 -5.81 2.93
CA LEU A 37 -6.63 -5.10 1.87
C LEU A 37 -5.79 -5.15 0.60
N VAL A 38 -6.38 -5.61 -0.50
CA VAL A 38 -5.75 -5.66 -1.81
C VAL A 38 -6.44 -4.65 -2.71
N VAL A 39 -5.68 -3.67 -3.19
CA VAL A 39 -6.17 -2.73 -4.21
C VAL A 39 -6.17 -3.45 -5.55
N ASN A 40 -7.31 -3.45 -6.22
CA ASN A 40 -7.45 -3.95 -7.58
C ASN A 40 -7.66 -2.74 -8.51
N GLU A 41 -6.71 -2.52 -9.41
CA GLU A 41 -6.70 -1.39 -10.33
C GLU A 41 -7.98 -1.28 -11.13
N GLY A 42 -8.48 -2.43 -11.58
CA GLY A 42 -9.66 -2.51 -12.41
C GLY A 42 -9.42 -1.96 -13.81
N ASN A 43 -10.40 -1.23 -14.31
CA ASN A 43 -10.39 -0.62 -15.64
C ASN A 43 -10.68 0.89 -15.54
N SER A 44 -10.86 1.55 -16.68
CA SER A 44 -11.11 2.99 -16.73
C SER A 44 -12.41 3.45 -16.05
N ALA A 45 -13.37 2.55 -15.82
CA ALA A 45 -14.64 2.85 -15.18
C ALA A 45 -14.69 2.42 -13.70
N SER A 46 -14.04 1.32 -13.34
CA SER A 46 -14.16 0.73 -12.01
C SER A 46 -12.92 -0.05 -11.59
N GLY A 47 -12.44 0.18 -10.37
CA GLY A 47 -11.62 -0.76 -9.58
C GLY A 47 -12.30 -1.11 -8.27
N SER A 48 -11.65 -1.95 -7.47
CA SER A 48 -12.24 -2.53 -6.25
C SER A 48 -11.18 -2.76 -5.18
N ILE A 49 -11.61 -2.96 -3.94
CA ILE A 49 -10.75 -3.45 -2.87
C ILE A 49 -11.20 -4.87 -2.49
N SER A 50 -10.26 -5.81 -2.46
CA SER A 50 -10.50 -7.15 -1.89
C SER A 50 -9.96 -7.22 -0.47
N TYR A 51 -10.62 -8.01 0.37
CA TYR A 51 -10.20 -8.29 1.74
C TYR A 51 -9.83 -9.76 1.90
N PHE A 52 -8.80 -10.02 2.69
CA PHE A 52 -8.47 -11.33 3.21
C PHE A 52 -8.26 -11.24 4.71
N SER A 53 -8.83 -12.16 5.49
CA SER A 53 -8.50 -12.27 6.91
C SER A 53 -7.02 -12.57 7.08
N ASN A 54 -6.43 -12.20 8.24
CA ASN A 54 -5.01 -12.44 8.49
C ASN A 54 -4.58 -13.91 8.32
N ASP A 55 -5.45 -14.86 8.66
CA ASP A 55 -5.22 -16.29 8.49
C ASP A 55 -5.58 -16.83 7.09
N LEU A 56 -5.99 -15.96 6.18
CA LEU A 56 -6.40 -16.23 4.80
C LEU A 56 -7.59 -17.20 4.68
N SER A 57 -8.35 -17.41 5.76
CA SER A 57 -9.52 -18.29 5.75
C SER A 57 -10.77 -17.63 5.17
N VAL A 58 -10.86 -16.30 5.26
CA VAL A 58 -11.93 -15.46 4.71
C VAL A 58 -11.37 -14.62 3.58
N ALA A 59 -12.10 -14.54 2.48
CA ALA A 59 -11.81 -13.68 1.35
C ALA A 59 -13.10 -13.05 0.83
N GLU A 60 -13.10 -11.74 0.69
CA GLU A 60 -14.22 -10.97 0.15
C GLU A 60 -13.71 -10.07 -0.97
N GLN A 61 -14.33 -10.14 -2.14
CA GLN A 61 -14.02 -9.22 -3.23
C GLN A 61 -14.96 -8.02 -3.22
N ASP A 62 -14.43 -6.88 -3.65
CA ASP A 62 -15.16 -5.61 -3.77
C ASP A 62 -15.93 -5.22 -2.50
N ILE A 63 -15.20 -5.20 -1.38
CA ILE A 63 -15.75 -4.85 -0.06
C ILE A 63 -16.32 -3.42 -0.04
N PHE A 64 -15.89 -2.53 -0.95
CA PHE A 64 -16.47 -1.18 -1.08
C PHE A 64 -17.95 -1.27 -1.45
N SER A 65 -18.24 -1.93 -2.57
CA SER A 65 -19.60 -2.07 -3.06
C SER A 65 -20.44 -2.96 -2.15
N LEU A 66 -19.83 -3.96 -1.50
CA LEU A 66 -20.50 -4.83 -0.54
C LEU A 66 -21.08 -4.04 0.65
N VAL A 67 -20.27 -3.13 1.23
CA VAL A 67 -20.64 -2.34 2.41
C VAL A 67 -21.52 -1.14 2.04
N ASN A 68 -21.19 -0.44 0.94
CA ASN A 68 -21.78 0.87 0.61
C ASN A 68 -22.87 0.81 -0.47
N GLY A 69 -23.10 -0.36 -1.08
CA GLY A 69 -24.00 -0.51 -2.22
C GLY A 69 -23.46 0.15 -3.49
N SER A 70 -24.34 0.41 -4.46
CA SER A 70 -23.97 0.93 -5.79
C SER A 70 -24.12 2.45 -5.96
N GLY A 71 -24.44 3.17 -4.89
CA GLY A 71 -24.64 4.63 -4.94
C GLY A 71 -23.34 5.43 -5.00
N GLU A 72 -22.26 4.87 -4.46
CA GLU A 72 -20.91 5.43 -4.48
C GLU A 72 -19.99 4.52 -5.31
N SER A 73 -18.87 5.07 -5.79
CA SER A 73 -17.89 4.30 -6.56
C SER A 73 -16.47 4.72 -6.19
N LEU A 74 -15.53 3.77 -6.18
CA LEU A 74 -14.11 4.09 -6.11
C LEU A 74 -13.63 4.80 -7.40
N GLY A 75 -14.33 4.63 -8.52
CA GLY A 75 -13.84 5.05 -9.83
C GLY A 75 -12.89 4.03 -10.46
N GLY A 76 -12.28 4.39 -11.58
CA GLY A 76 -11.40 3.54 -12.37
C GLY A 76 -9.92 3.78 -12.13
N PHE A 77 -9.11 2.78 -12.50
CA PHE A 77 -7.66 2.72 -12.28
C PHE A 77 -7.28 3.09 -10.84
N VAL A 78 -7.79 2.30 -9.89
CA VAL A 78 -7.51 2.47 -8.46
C VAL A 78 -6.04 2.17 -8.22
N GLN A 79 -5.28 3.19 -7.87
CA GLN A 79 -3.82 3.16 -7.97
C GLN A 79 -3.14 2.73 -6.68
N SER A 80 -3.66 3.20 -5.54
CA SER A 80 -3.06 2.95 -4.23
C SER A 80 -4.00 3.32 -3.10
N MET A 81 -3.56 3.05 -1.88
CA MET A 81 -4.22 3.42 -0.63
C MET A 81 -3.18 4.00 0.35
N PHE A 82 -3.62 4.83 1.28
CA PHE A 82 -2.84 5.21 2.47
C PHE A 82 -3.76 5.44 3.68
N PHE A 83 -3.19 5.46 4.88
CA PHE A 83 -3.96 5.50 6.14
C PHE A 83 -3.70 6.75 6.97
N ASP A 84 -4.73 7.19 7.71
CA ASP A 84 -4.63 8.17 8.80
C ASP A 84 -5.60 7.79 9.92
N GLY A 85 -5.05 7.18 10.98
CA GLY A 85 -5.86 6.57 12.04
C GLY A 85 -6.82 5.53 11.47
N ASP A 86 -8.11 5.67 11.77
CA ASP A 86 -9.17 4.78 11.32
C ASP A 86 -9.58 5.02 9.86
N ARG A 87 -8.97 5.98 9.16
CA ARG A 87 -9.33 6.32 7.78
C ARG A 87 -8.41 5.67 6.77
N ALA A 88 -8.99 5.11 5.72
CA ALA A 88 -8.28 4.75 4.49
C ALA A 88 -8.64 5.73 3.37
N PHE A 89 -7.61 6.19 2.67
CA PHE A 89 -7.70 7.08 1.52
C PHE A 89 -7.33 6.28 0.27
N ILE A 90 -8.33 6.00 -0.55
CA ILE A 90 -8.22 5.17 -1.76
C ILE A 90 -8.06 6.10 -2.95
N ILE A 91 -6.91 6.03 -3.61
CA ILE A 91 -6.54 6.91 -4.72
C ILE A 91 -6.97 6.26 -6.03
N SER A 92 -7.78 6.98 -6.82
CA SER A 92 -8.23 6.53 -8.14
C SER A 92 -7.67 7.45 -9.21
N ASN A 93 -6.62 6.98 -9.87
CA ASN A 93 -5.87 7.73 -10.86
C ASN A 93 -6.76 8.11 -12.05
N GLY A 94 -7.45 7.13 -12.63
CA GLY A 94 -8.30 7.30 -13.80
C GLY A 94 -9.53 8.17 -13.54
N SER A 95 -9.86 8.41 -12.28
CA SER A 95 -11.00 9.22 -11.86
C SER A 95 -10.61 10.53 -11.17
N ASN A 96 -9.32 10.85 -11.07
CA ASN A 96 -8.80 12.08 -10.45
C ASN A 96 -9.44 12.38 -9.08
N LYS A 97 -9.57 11.35 -8.24
CA LYS A 97 -10.22 11.49 -6.94
C LYS A 97 -9.62 10.58 -5.88
N ILE A 98 -9.97 10.87 -4.64
CA ILE A 98 -9.71 10.04 -3.47
C ILE A 98 -11.04 9.74 -2.78
N THR A 99 -11.32 8.47 -2.54
CA THR A 99 -12.43 8.03 -1.70
C THR A 99 -11.91 7.73 -0.30
N VAL A 100 -12.57 8.28 0.72
CA VAL A 100 -12.21 8.11 2.13
C VAL A 100 -13.23 7.19 2.79
N VAL A 101 -12.76 6.13 3.44
CA VAL A 101 -13.58 5.16 4.17
C VAL A 101 -13.03 4.94 5.58
N ASN A 102 -13.83 4.39 6.49
CA ASN A 102 -13.30 3.80 7.71
C ASN A 102 -12.59 2.49 7.34
N ARG A 103 -11.33 2.29 7.72
CA ARG A 103 -10.52 1.14 7.27
C ARG A 103 -10.95 -0.20 7.87
N TYR A 104 -11.69 -0.19 8.98
CA TYR A 104 -12.12 -1.38 9.71
C TYR A 104 -13.55 -1.81 9.39
N THR A 105 -14.46 -0.86 9.15
CA THR A 105 -15.86 -1.14 8.72
C THR A 105 -16.05 -1.02 7.22
N PHE A 106 -15.14 -0.32 6.53
CA PHE A 106 -15.19 0.02 5.12
C PHE A 106 -16.38 0.90 4.69
N GLU A 107 -17.06 1.50 5.66
CA GLU A 107 -18.10 2.50 5.43
C GLU A 107 -17.51 3.77 4.81
N TYR A 108 -18.17 4.27 3.77
CA TYR A 108 -17.85 5.51 3.08
C TYR A 108 -17.96 6.71 4.03
N LEU A 109 -16.96 7.58 3.99
CA LEU A 109 -16.90 8.79 4.80
C LEU A 109 -16.96 10.06 3.94
N ALA A 110 -16.18 10.12 2.86
CA ALA A 110 -16.08 11.31 2.01
C ALA A 110 -15.44 11.00 0.65
N THR A 111 -15.59 11.93 -0.30
CA THR A 111 -14.84 11.97 -1.56
C THR A 111 -14.11 13.31 -1.67
N ILE A 112 -12.87 13.27 -2.16
CA ILE A 112 -12.08 14.45 -2.56
C ILE A 112 -11.84 14.32 -4.06
N ASP A 113 -12.47 15.17 -4.87
CA ASP A 113 -12.53 15.06 -6.34
C ASP A 113 -12.00 16.31 -7.07
N SER A 114 -11.20 17.11 -6.38
CA SER A 114 -10.59 18.32 -6.94
C SER A 114 -9.12 18.45 -6.53
N GLY A 115 -8.33 19.16 -7.36
CA GLY A 115 -6.91 19.36 -7.12
C GLY A 115 -6.02 18.17 -7.51
N PHE A 116 -6.57 17.18 -8.23
CA PHE A 116 -5.85 16.01 -8.71
C PHE A 116 -5.79 15.96 -10.23
N ALA A 117 -4.66 15.43 -10.73
CA ALA A 117 -4.44 15.07 -12.11
C ALA A 117 -3.56 13.82 -12.13
N ALA A 118 -4.18 12.68 -12.41
CA ALA A 118 -3.57 11.36 -12.33
C ALA A 118 -2.87 11.12 -10.97
N PRO A 119 -3.59 11.16 -9.83
CA PRO A 119 -3.01 10.93 -8.51
C PRO A 119 -2.43 9.51 -8.40
N ARG A 120 -1.33 9.36 -7.67
CA ARG A 120 -0.52 8.12 -7.65
C ARG A 120 -0.42 7.50 -6.27
N TYR A 121 0.33 8.11 -5.35
CA TYR A 121 0.62 7.57 -4.02
C TYR A 121 0.51 8.67 -2.96
N GLY A 122 0.20 8.29 -1.72
CA GLY A 122 0.00 9.24 -0.63
C GLY A 122 0.68 8.86 0.68
N VAL A 123 1.05 9.87 1.46
CA VAL A 123 1.53 9.71 2.85
C VAL A 123 0.94 10.80 3.72
N VAL A 124 0.91 10.55 5.04
CA VAL A 124 0.41 11.49 6.04
C VAL A 124 1.55 12.03 6.89
N TYR A 125 1.52 13.33 7.15
CA TYR A 125 2.41 13.98 8.11
C TYR A 125 1.72 15.18 8.77
N ASN A 126 1.72 15.20 10.11
CA ASN A 126 1.31 16.34 10.92
C ASN A 126 -0.04 16.98 10.52
N GLY A 127 -1.09 16.15 10.39
CA GLY A 127 -2.43 16.61 10.05
C GLY A 127 -2.64 16.98 8.58
N LYS A 128 -1.69 16.65 7.71
CA LYS A 128 -1.82 16.77 6.25
C LYS A 128 -1.56 15.44 5.56
N ALA A 129 -2.20 15.24 4.42
CA ALA A 129 -1.83 14.21 3.46
C ALA A 129 -1.18 14.84 2.23
N TYR A 130 -0.19 14.14 1.68
CA TYR A 130 0.58 14.53 0.51
C TYR A 130 0.43 13.47 -0.55
N VAL A 131 -0.09 13.84 -1.71
CA VAL A 131 -0.43 12.89 -2.77
C VAL A 131 0.28 13.29 -4.06
N THR A 132 1.10 12.40 -4.60
CA THR A 132 1.80 12.61 -5.87
C THR A 132 0.80 12.57 -7.02
N ASN A 133 1.01 13.41 -8.03
CA ASN A 133 0.18 13.53 -9.22
C ASN A 133 1.10 13.54 -10.44
N MET A 134 0.89 12.57 -11.33
CA MET A 134 1.68 12.40 -12.55
C MET A 134 0.86 12.83 -13.76
N ASN A 135 0.66 14.13 -13.90
CA ASN A 135 -0.37 14.72 -14.77
C ASN A 135 -0.22 14.28 -16.23
N SER A 136 0.96 14.47 -16.82
CA SER A 136 1.27 14.02 -18.17
C SER A 136 2.49 13.12 -18.20
N PHE A 137 2.33 11.91 -18.74
CA PHE A 137 3.43 10.96 -18.97
C PHE A 137 4.59 11.56 -19.79
N PHE A 138 4.30 12.52 -20.68
CA PHE A 138 5.27 13.08 -21.63
C PHE A 138 5.88 14.40 -21.17
N ASP A 139 5.41 14.99 -20.07
CA ASP A 139 5.92 16.24 -19.53
C ASP A 139 6.18 16.12 -18.03
N ALA A 140 7.39 15.74 -17.65
CA ALA A 140 7.75 15.62 -16.24
C ALA A 140 7.70 16.96 -15.47
N ALA A 141 7.55 18.11 -16.13
CA ALA A 141 7.55 19.41 -15.44
C ALA A 141 6.18 19.79 -14.86
N ASP A 142 5.10 19.13 -15.29
CA ASP A 142 3.73 19.44 -14.85
C ASP A 142 3.27 18.64 -13.62
N ASP A 143 4.10 17.70 -13.18
CA ASP A 143 3.89 16.87 -11.99
C ASP A 143 4.05 17.66 -10.69
N TYR A 144 3.28 17.24 -9.68
CA TYR A 144 3.20 17.93 -8.40
C TYR A 144 2.78 17.01 -7.25
N VAL A 145 2.91 17.54 -6.03
CA VAL A 145 2.35 16.93 -4.82
C VAL A 145 1.15 17.77 -4.37
N ALA A 146 -0.04 17.17 -4.40
CA ALA A 146 -1.25 17.73 -3.79
C ALA A 146 -1.13 17.67 -2.27
N VAL A 147 -1.63 18.71 -1.59
CA VAL A 147 -1.60 18.82 -0.13
C VAL A 147 -3.03 18.94 0.38
N ILE A 148 -3.43 18.04 1.27
CA ILE A 148 -4.78 17.93 1.82
C ILE A 148 -4.71 18.17 3.33
N ASN A 149 -5.51 19.11 3.86
CA ASN A 149 -5.66 19.29 5.29
C ASN A 149 -6.59 18.19 5.84
N LEU A 150 -6.11 17.33 6.73
CA LEU A 150 -6.85 16.14 7.17
C LEU A 150 -7.99 16.44 8.15
N GLY A 151 -8.02 17.64 8.72
CA GLY A 151 -9.07 18.08 9.64
C GLY A 151 -10.41 18.38 8.96
N ASP A 152 -10.37 18.91 7.72
CA ASP A 152 -11.55 19.30 6.95
C ASP A 152 -11.55 18.81 5.49
N LEU A 153 -10.52 18.06 5.10
CA LEU A 153 -10.28 17.55 3.75
C LEU A 153 -10.13 18.64 2.68
N SER A 154 -9.81 19.88 3.08
CA SER A 154 -9.58 20.98 2.16
C SER A 154 -8.21 20.88 1.47
N MET A 155 -8.14 21.36 0.22
CA MET A 155 -6.89 21.44 -0.53
C MET A 155 -6.08 22.68 -0.10
N ALA A 156 -4.79 22.48 0.17
CA ALA A 156 -3.81 23.55 0.25
C ALA A 156 -3.10 23.75 -1.11
N ALA A 157 -2.19 24.72 -1.18
CA ALA A 157 -1.40 24.94 -2.40
C ALA A 157 -0.57 23.69 -2.74
N PRO A 158 -0.55 23.25 -4.01
CA PRO A 158 0.27 22.11 -4.42
C PRO A 158 1.76 22.49 -4.44
N ILE A 159 2.62 21.48 -4.33
CA ILE A 159 4.07 21.63 -4.36
C ILE A 159 4.56 21.10 -5.71
N SER A 160 5.04 21.99 -6.57
CA SER A 160 5.66 21.61 -7.84
C SER A 160 6.97 20.85 -7.59
N VAL A 161 7.17 19.74 -8.29
CA VAL A 161 8.39 18.91 -8.17
C VAL A 161 9.39 19.12 -9.30
N GLY A 162 8.93 19.56 -10.49
CA GLY A 162 9.78 19.85 -11.65
C GLY A 162 10.43 18.62 -12.30
N THR A 163 9.93 17.43 -12.00
CA THR A 163 10.28 16.11 -12.54
C THR A 163 9.13 15.15 -12.26
N TYR A 164 9.23 13.88 -12.66
CA TYR A 164 8.19 12.90 -12.38
C TYR A 164 7.79 12.84 -10.89
N ALA A 165 6.52 12.57 -10.60
CA ALA A 165 6.02 12.35 -9.23
C ALA A 165 5.29 11.01 -9.12
N GLU A 166 6.02 9.94 -8.76
CA GLU A 166 5.45 8.60 -8.57
C GLU A 166 5.32 8.23 -7.08
N ARG A 167 6.19 7.37 -6.54
CA ARG A 167 6.16 6.92 -5.15
C ARG A 167 6.54 8.07 -4.21
N ILE A 168 5.96 8.06 -3.00
CA ILE A 168 6.27 9.01 -1.94
C ILE A 168 6.41 8.28 -0.61
N VAL A 169 7.43 8.62 0.17
CA VAL A 169 7.62 8.16 1.56
C VAL A 169 7.96 9.34 2.46
N GLU A 170 7.59 9.23 3.73
CA GLU A 170 7.85 10.23 4.77
C GLU A 170 8.98 9.75 5.69
N SER A 171 9.87 10.66 6.09
CA SER A 171 10.80 10.43 7.18
C SER A 171 11.18 11.74 7.88
N ASN A 172 10.83 11.85 9.16
CA ASN A 172 11.18 12.98 10.04
C ASN A 172 10.81 14.36 9.47
N GLY A 173 9.61 14.49 8.90
CA GLY A 173 9.09 15.73 8.31
C GLY A 173 9.64 16.07 6.93
N LYS A 174 10.35 15.13 6.30
CA LYS A 174 10.71 15.20 4.88
C LYS A 174 9.91 14.19 4.08
N LEU A 175 9.51 14.60 2.88
CA LEU A 175 8.92 13.71 1.89
C LEU A 175 9.96 13.44 0.81
N PHE A 176 10.08 12.18 0.44
CA PHE A 176 10.95 11.72 -0.64
C PHE A 176 10.08 11.18 -1.75
N VAL A 177 10.11 11.85 -2.91
CA VAL A 177 9.28 11.54 -4.07
C VAL A 177 10.15 10.96 -5.17
N SER A 178 9.80 9.79 -5.70
CA SER A 178 10.54 9.19 -6.81
C SER A 178 10.26 9.94 -8.11
N GLY A 179 11.32 10.49 -8.69
CA GLY A 179 11.33 11.17 -9.98
C GLY A 179 11.65 10.22 -11.13
N GLY A 180 10.90 9.13 -11.24
CA GLY A 180 11.01 8.19 -12.35
C GLY A 180 9.69 7.52 -12.67
N ALA A 181 9.47 7.25 -13.96
CA ALA A 181 8.27 6.60 -14.49
C ALA A 181 8.61 5.84 -15.78
N PHE A 182 8.04 4.64 -15.96
CA PHE A 182 8.18 3.82 -17.20
C PHE A 182 9.62 3.65 -17.71
N GLY A 183 10.56 3.38 -16.80
CA GLY A 183 11.97 3.18 -17.18
C GLY A 183 12.76 4.49 -17.37
N MET A 184 12.18 5.64 -17.05
CA MET A 184 12.84 6.96 -17.17
C MET A 184 13.02 7.63 -15.81
N GLY A 185 13.83 8.69 -15.80
CA GLY A 185 14.10 9.52 -14.62
C GLY A 185 15.22 8.98 -13.73
N ASP A 186 15.83 9.84 -12.93
CA ASP A 186 17.04 9.52 -12.15
C ASP A 186 17.13 10.30 -10.83
N LYS A 187 16.00 10.85 -10.35
CA LYS A 187 15.97 11.73 -9.17
C LYS A 187 15.08 11.20 -8.06
N ILE A 188 15.43 11.54 -6.83
CA ILE A 188 14.52 11.61 -5.69
C ILE A 188 14.34 13.08 -5.32
N THR A 189 13.12 13.58 -5.41
CA THR A 189 12.77 14.94 -4.99
C THR A 189 12.55 14.95 -3.47
N VAL A 190 13.08 15.96 -2.79
CA VAL A 190 12.99 16.12 -1.34
C VAL A 190 12.16 17.36 -1.01
N ILE A 191 11.11 17.18 -0.22
CA ILE A 191 10.19 18.25 0.20
C ILE A 191 10.21 18.34 1.73
N ASN A 192 10.17 19.56 2.27
CA ASN A 192 9.97 19.80 3.69
C ASN A 192 8.47 19.92 3.98
N ALA A 193 7.90 18.91 4.64
CA ALA A 193 6.47 18.83 4.95
C ALA A 193 6.02 19.82 6.04
N SER A 194 6.94 20.41 6.80
CA SER A 194 6.57 21.45 7.79
C SER A 194 6.31 22.80 7.15
N THR A 195 6.89 23.05 5.96
CA THR A 195 6.81 24.33 5.26
C THR A 195 6.15 24.21 3.88
N ASP A 196 5.82 23.00 3.44
CA ASP A 196 5.32 22.69 2.10
C ASP A 196 6.25 23.23 0.99
N THR A 197 7.56 23.08 1.16
CA THR A 197 8.55 23.61 0.20
C THR A 197 9.51 22.57 -0.33
N LEU A 198 9.84 22.70 -1.62
CA LEU A 198 10.90 21.92 -2.27
C LEU A 198 12.26 22.25 -1.64
N VAL A 199 12.95 21.22 -1.16
CA VAL A 199 14.33 21.33 -0.63
C VAL A 199 15.35 21.15 -1.74
N GLY A 200 15.09 20.23 -2.68
CA GLY A 200 15.99 19.90 -3.78
C GLY A 200 15.78 18.47 -4.26
N SER A 201 16.79 17.90 -4.91
CA SER A 201 16.75 16.52 -5.41
C SER A 201 18.08 15.80 -5.21
N VAL A 202 18.03 14.48 -5.08
CA VAL A 202 19.19 13.58 -5.04
C VAL A 202 19.23 12.77 -6.33
N THR A 203 20.37 12.71 -7.01
CA THR A 203 20.55 11.83 -8.18
C THR A 203 20.77 10.39 -7.71
N VAL A 204 20.07 9.46 -8.35
CA VAL A 204 20.11 8.01 -8.08
C VAL A 204 20.42 7.24 -9.37
N GLY A 205 19.95 6.00 -9.50
CA GLY A 205 19.98 5.25 -10.76
C GLY A 205 18.80 5.57 -11.67
N GLU A 206 18.82 5.02 -12.89
CA GLU A 206 17.72 5.12 -13.83
C GLU A 206 16.47 4.41 -13.30
N ALA A 207 15.31 5.06 -13.44
CA ALA A 207 14.00 4.55 -13.08
C ALA A 207 13.87 4.09 -11.61
N PRO A 208 13.96 5.02 -10.64
CA PRO A 208 13.61 4.72 -9.25
C PRO A 208 12.14 4.28 -9.17
N ASN A 209 11.88 3.02 -8.78
CA ASN A 209 10.55 2.42 -8.86
C ASN A 209 9.91 2.07 -7.50
N SER A 210 10.73 1.96 -6.45
CA SER A 210 10.26 1.65 -5.09
C SER A 210 11.17 2.26 -4.04
N LEU A 211 10.56 2.69 -2.93
CA LEU A 211 11.19 3.42 -1.83
C LEU A 211 10.86 2.71 -0.51
N ALA A 212 11.86 2.52 0.34
CA ALA A 212 11.67 2.03 1.70
C ALA A 212 12.53 2.84 2.67
N VAL A 213 12.02 3.13 3.87
CA VAL A 213 12.77 3.86 4.90
C VAL A 213 12.99 2.96 6.09
N ARG A 214 14.24 2.86 6.54
CA ARG A 214 14.61 2.16 7.76
C ARG A 214 15.76 2.87 8.46
N ASP A 215 15.64 3.06 9.77
CA ASP A 215 16.71 3.59 10.64
C ASP A 215 17.35 4.90 10.13
N GLY A 216 16.54 5.79 9.54
CA GLY A 216 17.00 7.08 8.99
C GLY A 216 17.69 6.98 7.63
N ILE A 217 17.63 5.82 6.99
CA ILE A 217 18.13 5.59 5.62
C ILE A 217 16.94 5.34 4.70
N LEU A 218 16.92 6.06 3.59
CA LEU A 218 16.05 5.79 2.45
C LEU A 218 16.77 4.84 1.50
N TYR A 219 16.13 3.74 1.20
CA TYR A 219 16.55 2.75 0.22
C TYR A 219 15.75 2.97 -1.06
N VAL A 220 16.44 3.19 -2.17
CA VAL A 220 15.84 3.45 -3.48
C VAL A 220 16.25 2.34 -4.42
N LEU A 221 15.29 1.53 -4.87
CA LEU A 221 15.55 0.58 -5.95
C LEU A 221 15.33 1.28 -7.29
N CYS A 222 16.37 1.23 -8.11
CA CYS A 222 16.39 1.72 -9.47
C CYS A 222 16.52 0.50 -10.39
N GLY A 223 15.70 0.43 -11.44
CA GLY A 223 15.69 -0.72 -12.35
C GLY A 223 15.14 -0.34 -13.72
N SER A 224 15.90 -0.66 -14.77
CA SER A 224 15.50 -0.45 -16.16
C SER A 224 15.97 -1.63 -17.03
N PHE A 225 15.53 -1.65 -18.30
CA PHE A 225 16.00 -2.62 -19.29
C PHE A 225 17.32 -2.20 -19.97
N THR A 226 17.77 -0.97 -19.72
CA THR A 226 18.92 -0.33 -20.39
C THR A 226 20.13 -0.15 -19.50
N SER A 227 19.93 -0.22 -18.18
CA SER A 227 20.97 -0.04 -17.16
C SER A 227 20.89 -1.15 -16.10
N ASN A 228 22.01 -1.41 -15.42
CA ASN A 228 22.00 -2.28 -14.25
C ASN A 228 21.06 -1.75 -13.17
N SER A 229 20.25 -2.65 -12.61
CA SER A 229 19.52 -2.36 -11.39
C SER A 229 20.49 -2.01 -10.25
N LYS A 230 20.06 -1.14 -9.34
CA LYS A 230 20.84 -0.80 -8.15
C LYS A 230 19.95 -0.39 -6.99
N ILE A 231 20.44 -0.59 -5.77
CA ILE A 231 19.88 0.03 -4.57
C ILE A 231 20.78 1.19 -4.17
N VAL A 232 20.20 2.38 -4.02
CA VAL A 232 20.88 3.58 -3.50
C VAL A 232 20.43 3.81 -2.07
N LYS A 233 21.38 3.97 -1.13
CA LYS A 233 21.11 4.29 0.28
C LYS A 233 21.35 5.78 0.50
N ILE A 234 20.32 6.50 0.95
CA ILE A 234 20.34 7.95 1.17
C ILE A 234 20.06 8.23 2.63
N ASN A 235 20.92 9.01 3.29
CA ASN A 235 20.67 9.48 4.63
C ASN A 235 19.49 10.47 4.65
N THR A 236 18.41 10.18 5.37
CA THR A 236 17.20 11.03 5.35
C THR A 236 17.41 12.36 6.09
N ALA A 237 18.39 12.45 7.00
CA ALA A 237 18.69 13.70 7.71
C ALA A 237 19.50 14.67 6.82
N THR A 238 20.50 14.17 6.08
CA THR A 238 21.42 15.02 5.29
C THR A 238 21.10 15.05 3.79
N ASN A 239 20.22 14.15 3.31
CA ASN A 239 19.93 13.89 1.90
C ASN A 239 21.17 13.42 1.09
N ALA A 240 22.24 12.98 1.75
CA ALA A 240 23.44 12.50 1.09
C ALA A 240 23.32 11.02 0.73
N VAL A 241 23.81 10.65 -0.47
CA VAL A 241 24.03 9.25 -0.83
C VAL A 241 25.16 8.69 0.03
N GLU A 242 24.88 7.65 0.81
CA GLU A 242 25.88 6.98 1.65
C GLU A 242 26.57 5.84 0.91
N SER A 243 25.81 5.06 0.13
CA SER A 243 26.33 3.94 -0.66
C SER A 243 25.38 3.54 -1.77
N GLU A 244 25.90 2.76 -2.72
CA GLU A 244 25.12 2.12 -3.78
C GLU A 244 25.51 0.65 -3.88
N ILE A 245 24.54 -0.21 -4.21
CA ILE A 245 24.77 -1.62 -4.51
C ILE A 245 24.30 -1.86 -5.94
N VAL A 246 25.23 -2.06 -6.86
CA VAL A 246 24.94 -2.38 -8.26
C VAL A 246 24.70 -3.87 -8.40
N PHE A 247 23.62 -4.26 -9.05
CA PHE A 247 23.25 -5.66 -9.24
C PHE A 247 24.06 -6.26 -10.41
N PRO A 248 24.30 -7.58 -10.41
CA PRO A 248 24.86 -8.26 -11.58
C PRO A 248 24.02 -8.01 -12.84
N ASP A 249 24.65 -7.95 -14.02
CA ASP A 249 23.97 -7.70 -15.32
C ASP A 249 22.82 -8.70 -15.60
N THR A 250 22.88 -9.89 -15.00
CA THR A 250 21.83 -10.92 -15.08
C THR A 250 20.55 -10.59 -14.28
N MET A 251 20.52 -9.46 -13.58
CA MET A 251 19.43 -9.00 -12.71
C MET A 251 18.94 -7.58 -13.13
N GLY A 252 18.74 -7.39 -14.43
CA GLY A 252 18.14 -6.16 -14.97
C GLY A 252 16.67 -5.99 -14.56
N ASN A 253 16.17 -4.76 -14.62
CA ASN A 253 14.77 -4.41 -14.33
C ASN A 253 14.24 -4.93 -12.97
N ALA A 254 15.04 -4.87 -11.92
CA ALA A 254 14.59 -5.21 -10.58
C ALA A 254 13.52 -4.22 -10.08
N SER A 255 12.51 -4.73 -9.38
CA SER A 255 11.35 -3.95 -8.93
C SER A 255 10.90 -4.36 -7.53
N ASN A 256 9.96 -3.61 -6.96
CA ASN A 256 9.21 -3.99 -5.76
C ASN A 256 10.07 -4.13 -4.50
N LEU A 257 10.96 -3.17 -4.22
CA LEU A 257 11.67 -3.13 -2.95
C LEU A 257 10.68 -2.93 -1.79
N ASP A 258 10.80 -3.78 -0.79
CA ASP A 258 10.20 -3.59 0.53
C ASP A 258 11.18 -4.04 1.61
N ILE A 259 11.00 -3.53 2.83
CA ILE A 259 11.87 -3.84 3.98
C ILE A 259 11.00 -4.28 5.15
N ASP A 260 11.22 -5.50 5.61
CA ASP A 260 10.66 -6.02 6.85
C ASP A 260 11.80 -6.41 7.79
N SER A 261 11.79 -5.85 9.01
CA SER A 261 12.89 -5.99 9.96
C SER A 261 14.24 -5.63 9.30
N ASP A 262 15.30 -6.42 9.50
CA ASP A 262 16.63 -6.19 8.92
C ASP A 262 16.81 -6.79 7.52
N GLN A 263 15.72 -7.09 6.81
CA GLN A 263 15.75 -7.76 5.51
C GLN A 263 15.12 -6.88 4.43
N MET A 264 15.84 -6.73 3.32
CA MET A 264 15.33 -6.17 2.08
C MET A 264 14.80 -7.29 1.19
N TYR A 265 13.64 -7.07 0.59
CA TYR A 265 13.02 -7.96 -0.37
C TYR A 265 12.74 -7.22 -1.66
N PHE A 266 12.92 -7.88 -2.79
CA PHE A 266 12.61 -7.32 -4.10
C PHE A 266 12.38 -8.43 -5.12
N THR A 267 11.96 -8.04 -6.32
CA THR A 267 11.67 -8.96 -7.43
C THR A 267 12.56 -8.70 -8.63
N VAL A 268 12.89 -9.77 -9.36
CA VAL A 268 13.45 -9.72 -10.71
C VAL A 268 12.71 -10.73 -11.57
N GLY A 269 11.80 -10.25 -12.42
CA GLY A 269 10.83 -11.13 -13.09
C GLY A 269 10.02 -11.93 -12.06
N PRO A 270 9.84 -13.26 -12.23
CA PRO A 270 9.06 -14.09 -11.30
C PRO A 270 9.80 -14.46 -10.01
N LYS A 271 11.03 -13.97 -9.81
CA LYS A 271 11.88 -14.36 -8.69
C LYS A 271 11.85 -13.34 -7.57
N ILE A 272 11.75 -13.84 -6.35
CA ILE A 272 11.81 -13.07 -5.11
C ILE A 272 13.21 -13.21 -4.53
N PHE A 273 13.79 -12.11 -4.10
CA PHE A 273 15.11 -12.03 -3.50
C PHE A 273 15.03 -11.48 -2.08
N LYS A 274 16.01 -11.86 -1.25
CA LYS A 274 16.13 -11.45 0.15
C LYS A 274 17.59 -11.21 0.50
N PHE A 275 17.87 -10.07 1.11
CA PHE A 275 19.21 -9.68 1.54
C PHE A 275 19.16 -8.88 2.84
N ASP A 276 20.20 -8.97 3.66
CA ASP A 276 20.34 -8.10 4.83
C ASP A 276 20.43 -6.62 4.41
N VAL A 277 19.85 -5.71 5.19
CA VAL A 277 19.88 -4.26 4.93
C VAL A 277 21.30 -3.66 4.94
N ASP A 278 22.27 -4.35 5.55
CA ASP A 278 23.70 -4.00 5.58
C ASP A 278 24.52 -4.68 4.47
N ALA A 279 23.88 -5.47 3.60
CA ALA A 279 24.53 -6.09 2.46
C ALA A 279 25.27 -5.05 1.62
N THR A 280 26.45 -5.44 1.14
CA THR A 280 27.33 -4.62 0.29
C THR A 280 27.37 -5.12 -1.15
N SER A 281 26.76 -6.28 -1.43
CA SER A 281 26.58 -6.83 -2.77
C SER A 281 25.33 -7.69 -2.85
N ILE A 282 24.79 -7.85 -4.06
CA ILE A 282 23.64 -8.70 -4.38
C ILE A 282 24.08 -9.85 -5.27
N THR A 283 23.60 -11.05 -4.98
CA THR A 283 23.85 -12.25 -5.79
C THR A 283 22.57 -12.69 -6.51
N ASN A 284 22.72 -13.35 -7.66
CA ASN A 284 21.58 -13.91 -8.39
C ASN A 284 21.21 -15.29 -7.81
N THR A 285 20.84 -15.32 -6.54
CA THR A 285 20.32 -16.51 -5.85
C THR A 285 18.95 -16.14 -5.29
N PRO A 286 17.84 -16.57 -5.92
CA PRO A 286 16.51 -16.21 -5.46
C PRO A 286 16.19 -16.91 -4.14
N LEU A 287 15.40 -16.23 -3.30
CA LEU A 287 14.72 -16.84 -2.15
C LEU A 287 13.65 -17.81 -2.64
N ALA A 288 12.86 -17.38 -3.62
CA ALA A 288 11.79 -18.16 -4.23
C ALA A 288 11.63 -17.79 -5.71
N ASP A 289 11.08 -18.71 -6.49
CA ASP A 289 10.66 -18.50 -7.87
C ASP A 289 9.18 -18.85 -7.95
N THR A 290 8.34 -17.92 -8.41
CA THR A 290 6.89 -18.17 -8.51
C THR A 290 6.56 -19.17 -9.61
N GLY A 291 7.49 -19.41 -10.55
CA GLY A 291 7.28 -20.24 -11.73
C GLY A 291 6.36 -19.60 -12.77
N SER A 292 5.90 -18.36 -12.54
CA SER A 292 5.07 -17.64 -13.49
C SER A 292 5.85 -17.24 -14.74
N THR A 293 5.17 -17.25 -15.87
CA THR A 293 5.67 -16.72 -17.15
C THR A 293 4.97 -15.42 -17.55
N SER A 294 4.05 -14.90 -16.74
CA SER A 294 3.34 -13.65 -17.05
C SER A 294 4.29 -12.46 -16.91
N PHE A 295 4.08 -11.45 -17.75
CA PHE A 295 4.74 -10.15 -17.60
C PHE A 295 4.20 -9.34 -16.41
N TYR A 296 3.04 -9.73 -15.87
CA TYR A 296 2.36 -9.03 -14.79
C TYR A 296 2.55 -9.71 -13.42
N ILE A 297 3.45 -10.69 -13.31
CA ILE A 297 3.88 -11.18 -11.99
C ILE A 297 4.59 -10.06 -11.23
N GLY A 298 4.23 -9.87 -9.97
CA GLY A 298 4.70 -8.74 -9.18
C GLY A 298 3.98 -7.43 -9.49
N TYR A 299 2.73 -7.49 -9.97
CA TYR A 299 1.89 -6.30 -10.21
C TYR A 299 1.69 -5.48 -8.94
N GLY A 300 1.59 -6.19 -7.81
CA GLY A 300 1.65 -5.68 -6.46
C GLY A 300 2.62 -6.54 -5.63
N PHE A 301 3.21 -5.92 -4.63
CA PHE A 301 4.17 -6.56 -3.73
C PHE A 301 4.20 -5.85 -2.38
N ALA A 302 4.30 -6.63 -1.30
CA ALA A 302 4.59 -6.13 0.03
C ALA A 302 5.16 -7.25 0.90
N VAL A 303 5.90 -6.89 1.95
CA VAL A 303 6.34 -7.80 3.00
C VAL A 303 5.84 -7.29 4.33
N HIS A 304 5.12 -8.14 5.06
CA HIS A 304 4.53 -7.76 6.33
C HIS A 304 4.43 -8.98 7.25
N ASP A 305 4.85 -8.78 8.50
CA ASP A 305 4.81 -9.79 9.56
C ASP A 305 5.37 -11.15 9.12
N GLY A 306 6.57 -11.15 8.53
CA GLY A 306 7.25 -12.38 8.14
C GLY A 306 6.63 -13.11 6.94
N ARG A 307 5.71 -12.48 6.20
CA ARG A 307 5.13 -12.97 4.95
C ARG A 307 5.39 -12.04 3.79
N ILE A 308 5.59 -12.61 2.62
CA ILE A 308 5.80 -11.92 1.35
C ILE A 308 4.52 -12.10 0.53
N PHE A 309 3.92 -10.99 0.17
CA PHE A 309 2.73 -10.92 -0.68
C PHE A 309 3.17 -10.47 -2.06
N ILE A 310 2.83 -11.26 -3.07
CA ILE A 310 3.05 -10.91 -4.47
C ILE A 310 1.76 -11.19 -5.24
N SER A 311 1.42 -10.34 -6.18
CA SER A 311 0.25 -10.53 -7.02
C SER A 311 0.60 -10.64 -8.50
N GLU A 312 -0.32 -11.21 -9.25
CA GLU A 312 -0.27 -11.30 -10.71
C GLU A 312 -1.60 -10.82 -11.28
N ALA A 313 -1.54 -9.86 -12.21
CA ALA A 313 -2.71 -9.50 -13.01
C ALA A 313 -2.89 -10.50 -14.16
N ALA A 314 -4.14 -10.77 -14.52
CA ALA A 314 -4.42 -11.55 -15.73
C ALA A 314 -4.01 -10.76 -16.97
N ASP A 315 -3.42 -11.45 -17.97
CA ASP A 315 -2.87 -10.81 -19.17
C ASP A 315 -3.92 -10.02 -20.00
N ASP A 316 -5.20 -10.34 -19.85
CA ASP A 316 -6.31 -9.71 -20.58
C ASP A 316 -6.84 -8.42 -19.93
N PHE A 317 -6.45 -8.13 -18.67
CA PHE A 317 -7.05 -7.10 -17.84
C PHE A 317 -8.59 -7.09 -17.89
N ALA A 318 -9.18 -8.28 -17.99
CA ALA A 318 -10.63 -8.49 -17.95
C ALA A 318 -11.00 -9.62 -16.97
N SER A 319 -10.08 -10.53 -16.71
CA SER A 319 -10.20 -11.60 -15.73
C SER A 319 -9.57 -11.21 -14.39
N ASP A 320 -10.05 -11.84 -13.33
CA ASP A 320 -9.48 -11.72 -11.98
C ASP A 320 -8.00 -12.13 -11.96
N GLY A 321 -7.20 -11.36 -11.23
CA GLY A 321 -5.81 -11.70 -10.92
C GLY A 321 -5.69 -12.68 -9.76
N SER A 322 -4.46 -12.92 -9.33
CA SER A 322 -4.15 -13.80 -8.20
C SER A 322 -3.17 -13.16 -7.24
N ILE A 323 -3.23 -13.58 -5.98
CA ILE A 323 -2.21 -13.29 -4.96
C ILE A 323 -1.55 -14.59 -4.53
N PHE A 324 -0.27 -14.49 -4.22
CA PHE A 324 0.56 -15.56 -3.70
C PHE A 324 1.20 -15.07 -2.41
N VAL A 325 1.07 -15.87 -1.36
CA VAL A 325 1.64 -15.58 -0.05
C VAL A 325 2.77 -16.55 0.20
N TYR A 326 3.98 -16.04 0.35
CA TYR A 326 5.16 -16.82 0.72
C TYR A 326 5.56 -16.49 2.17
N SER A 327 6.19 -17.44 2.83
CA SER A 327 6.95 -17.13 4.03
C SER A 327 8.27 -16.45 3.67
N THR A 328 8.90 -15.79 4.63
CA THR A 328 10.23 -15.18 4.46
C THR A 328 11.39 -16.18 4.37
N ASP A 329 11.11 -17.49 4.40
CA ASP A 329 12.05 -18.57 4.06
C ASP A 329 11.94 -19.05 2.60
N GLY A 330 10.95 -18.55 1.85
CA GLY A 330 10.73 -18.88 0.44
C GLY A 330 9.68 -19.95 0.18
N SER A 331 9.06 -20.52 1.22
CA SER A 331 7.97 -21.49 1.05
C SER A 331 6.64 -20.81 0.70
N LEU A 332 5.95 -21.28 -0.34
CA LEU A 332 4.58 -20.86 -0.67
C LEU A 332 3.61 -21.32 0.44
N ILE A 333 2.87 -20.37 1.01
CA ILE A 333 1.86 -20.59 2.04
C ILE A 333 0.49 -20.76 1.39
N ASP A 334 0.11 -19.86 0.48
CA ASP A 334 -1.24 -19.85 -0.09
C ASP A 334 -1.30 -19.16 -1.47
N THR A 335 -2.34 -19.48 -2.24
CA THR A 335 -2.70 -18.83 -3.49
C THR A 335 -4.19 -18.54 -3.50
N ARG A 336 -4.57 -17.29 -3.78
CA ARG A 336 -5.97 -16.85 -3.81
C ARG A 336 -6.26 -16.02 -5.04
N ALA A 337 -7.49 -16.12 -5.54
CA ALA A 337 -8.01 -15.17 -6.51
C ALA A 337 -8.16 -13.79 -5.85
N ALA A 338 -7.83 -12.74 -6.58
CA ALA A 338 -8.11 -11.35 -6.23
C ALA A 338 -9.04 -10.73 -7.29
N GLY A 339 -9.20 -9.41 -7.30
CA GLY A 339 -9.96 -8.74 -8.34
C GLY A 339 -9.12 -8.48 -9.60
N LEU A 340 -9.63 -7.62 -10.47
CA LEU A 340 -8.96 -7.22 -11.70
C LEU A 340 -7.74 -6.31 -11.44
N GLY A 341 -6.53 -6.77 -11.79
CA GLY A 341 -5.30 -6.00 -11.66
C GLY A 341 -4.89 -5.71 -10.19
N PRO A 342 -4.69 -6.74 -9.35
CA PRO A 342 -4.31 -6.54 -7.95
C PRO A 342 -2.93 -5.88 -7.83
N ASN A 343 -2.86 -4.58 -7.52
CA ASN A 343 -1.64 -3.75 -7.67
C ASN A 343 -1.00 -3.28 -6.35
N GLY A 344 -1.61 -3.60 -5.21
CA GLY A 344 -1.07 -3.20 -3.90
C GLY A 344 -1.69 -3.95 -2.74
N PHE A 345 -0.89 -4.14 -1.69
CA PHE A 345 -1.29 -4.77 -0.44
C PHE A 345 -1.17 -3.77 0.71
N TYR A 346 -2.18 -3.75 1.58
CA TYR A 346 -2.27 -2.87 2.73
C TYR A 346 -2.81 -3.65 3.93
N PHE A 347 -2.38 -3.30 5.15
CA PHE A 347 -2.59 -4.13 6.33
C PHE A 347 -3.28 -3.34 7.44
N ASN A 348 -4.39 -3.87 7.96
CA ASN A 348 -5.14 -3.37 9.11
C ASN A 348 -4.56 -3.84 10.43
#